data_AF-A0A846QB88-F1
#
_entry.id   AF-A0A846QB88-F1
#
_cell.length_a   1.000
_cell.length_b   1.000
_cell.length_c   1.000
_cell.angle_alpha   90.00
_cell.angle_beta   90.00
_cell.angle_gamma   90.00
#
_symmetry.space_group_name_H-M   'P 1'
#
loop_
_entity.id
_entity.type
_entity.pdbx_description
1 polymer ?
#
loop_
_entity_poly.entity_id
_entity_poly.type
_entity_poly.pdbx_seq_one_letter_code
_entity_poly.pdbx_strand_id
1 'polypeptide(L)'
;MIEVKDLDLDRIESFDVLLKAYSEMGGFTAQKVGVAAEILYEMFCDDECRVLLSFTGDIVATGLRGIFKTLVKRNLVDIIISTVGSLDHDLARCWRPYYHGDYIANDEKLLEQDLHRLGNIFIPKTSYGEILEEKIRPFLEGLWDEGRRVLSTYELCKLIGERTACEDSILYWAAKKDVSFILPGPLDGSVGSQLWLFQQTHKEFKLDLFKDQEMLSNLVFEAKKTGALIVGGGISKHHLLWWNQFRGGLDYAVQIT
;
A
#
# COMPACT_ATOMS: atom_id res chain seq x y z
N MET A 1 10.91 -35.80 -6.92
CA MET A 1 10.46 -35.92 -5.52
C MET A 1 11.49 -35.23 -4.66
N ILE A 2 11.08 -34.32 -3.77
CA ILE A 2 11.96 -33.60 -2.84
C ILE A 2 11.77 -34.22 -1.46
N GLU A 3 12.87 -34.58 -0.80
CA GLU A 3 12.85 -35.15 0.55
C GLU A 3 12.59 -34.06 1.59
N VAL A 4 11.81 -34.40 2.62
CA VAL A 4 11.61 -33.55 3.80
C VAL A 4 12.89 -33.53 4.62
N LYS A 5 13.39 -32.34 4.95
CA LYS A 5 14.61 -32.18 5.76
C LYS A 5 14.33 -31.51 7.10
N ASP A 6 14.94 -32.04 8.15
CA ASP A 6 14.93 -31.42 9.47
C ASP A 6 15.75 -30.13 9.48
N LEU A 7 15.25 -29.11 10.20
CA LEU A 7 15.96 -27.85 10.41
C LEU A 7 17.06 -28.04 11.46
N ASP A 8 18.31 -27.87 11.06
CA ASP A 8 19.47 -27.87 11.96
C ASP A 8 19.84 -26.42 12.32
N LEU A 9 19.52 -26.00 13.55
CA LEU A 9 19.76 -24.64 14.02
C LEU A 9 21.25 -24.29 14.11
N ASP A 10 22.13 -25.28 14.32
CA ASP A 10 23.58 -25.06 14.39
C ASP A 10 24.17 -24.69 13.01
N ARG A 11 23.40 -24.86 11.93
CA ARG A 11 23.78 -24.52 10.55
C ARG A 11 23.16 -23.22 10.05
N ILE A 12 22.32 -22.55 10.85
CA ILE A 12 21.64 -21.32 10.43
C ILE A 12 22.54 -20.11 10.71
N GLU A 13 23.29 -19.71 9.70
CA GLU A 13 24.24 -18.58 9.78
C GLU A 13 23.65 -17.25 9.28
N SER A 14 22.51 -17.29 8.58
CA SER A 14 21.86 -16.10 8.01
C SER A 14 20.36 -16.31 7.76
N PHE A 15 19.63 -15.21 7.51
CA PHE A 15 18.22 -15.26 7.12
C PHE A 15 18.00 -16.01 5.80
N ASP A 16 18.91 -15.90 4.84
CA ASP A 16 18.79 -16.59 3.55
C ASP A 16 18.89 -18.11 3.72
N VAL A 17 19.80 -18.57 4.58
CA VAL A 17 19.92 -19.99 4.93
C VAL A 17 18.66 -20.50 5.64
N LEU A 18 18.07 -19.69 6.53
CA LEU A 18 16.81 -20.02 7.19
C LEU A 18 15.64 -20.15 6.20
N LEU A 19 15.48 -19.19 5.29
CA LEU A 19 14.41 -19.20 4.28
C LEU A 19 14.55 -20.37 3.32
N LYS A 20 15.78 -20.69 2.90
CA LYS A 20 16.05 -21.87 2.10
C LYS A 20 15.70 -23.15 2.86
N ALA A 21 16.10 -23.26 4.13
CA ALA A 21 15.74 -24.40 4.95
C ALA A 21 14.22 -24.57 5.05
N TYR A 22 13.47 -23.47 5.23
CA TYR A 22 12.00 -23.49 5.23
C TYR A 22 11.41 -24.10 3.94
N SER A 23 12.00 -23.85 2.77
CA SER A 23 11.54 -24.44 1.50
C SER A 23 11.69 -25.98 1.45
N GLU A 24 12.69 -26.52 2.16
CA GLU A 24 13.07 -27.95 2.16
C GLU A 24 12.42 -28.74 3.32
N MET A 25 11.88 -28.07 4.32
CA MET A 25 11.22 -28.70 5.48
C MET A 25 9.91 -29.41 5.14
N GLY A 26 9.24 -29.00 4.06
CA GLY A 26 7.93 -29.52 3.66
C GLY A 26 6.78 -29.14 4.61
N GLY A 27 5.57 -29.03 4.04
CA GLY A 27 4.32 -28.93 4.80
C GLY A 27 3.97 -27.52 5.35
N PHE A 28 2.66 -27.32 5.53
CA PHE A 28 2.03 -26.16 6.18
C PHE A 28 2.55 -24.78 5.71
N THR A 29 2.78 -23.86 6.64
CA THR A 29 3.10 -22.45 6.35
C THR A 29 4.60 -22.19 6.22
N ALA A 30 5.45 -22.94 6.93
CA ALA A 30 6.90 -22.75 6.86
C ALA A 30 7.40 -22.89 5.41
N GLN A 31 7.01 -23.97 4.73
CA GLN A 31 7.34 -24.17 3.32
C GLN A 31 6.87 -23.02 2.42
N LYS A 32 5.65 -22.50 2.66
CA LYS A 32 5.13 -21.37 1.89
C LYS A 32 5.95 -20.10 2.05
N VAL A 33 6.52 -19.86 3.23
CA VAL A 33 7.39 -18.69 3.47
C VAL A 33 8.69 -18.80 2.69
N GLY A 34 9.34 -19.97 2.71
CA GLY A 34 10.55 -20.21 1.91
C GLY A 34 10.31 -20.04 0.42
N VAL A 35 9.26 -20.70 -0.11
CA VAL A 35 8.87 -20.60 -1.53
C VAL A 35 8.47 -19.17 -1.90
N ALA A 36 7.75 -18.45 -1.04
CA ALA A 36 7.39 -17.05 -1.30
C ALA A 36 8.63 -16.15 -1.38
N ALA A 37 9.64 -16.37 -0.55
CA ALA A 37 10.88 -15.60 -0.62
C ALA A 37 11.63 -15.85 -1.95
N GLU A 38 11.68 -17.10 -2.41
CA GLU A 38 12.26 -17.45 -3.71
C GLU A 38 11.50 -16.78 -4.87
N ILE A 39 10.17 -16.86 -4.88
CA ILE A 39 9.33 -16.22 -5.91
C ILE A 39 9.54 -14.69 -5.92
N LEU A 40 9.58 -14.05 -4.74
CA LEU A 40 9.84 -12.61 -4.67
C LEU A 40 11.23 -12.24 -5.16
N TYR A 41 12.25 -13.04 -4.83
CA TYR A 41 13.61 -12.81 -5.30
C TYR A 41 13.68 -12.91 -6.82
N GLU A 42 13.12 -13.96 -7.42
CA GLU A 42 13.07 -14.12 -8.88
C GLU A 42 12.30 -12.98 -9.54
N MET A 43 11.13 -12.62 -9.00
CA MET A 43 10.30 -11.53 -9.51
C MET A 43 11.02 -10.17 -9.47
N PHE A 44 11.74 -9.86 -8.40
CA PHE A 44 12.48 -8.59 -8.25
C PHE A 44 13.77 -8.54 -9.07
N CYS A 45 14.31 -9.70 -9.48
CA CYS A 45 15.49 -9.79 -10.34
C CYS A 45 15.15 -9.93 -11.83
N ASP A 46 13.87 -10.05 -12.19
CA ASP A 46 13.43 -10.13 -13.58
C ASP A 46 13.18 -8.74 -14.17
N ASP A 47 14.14 -8.24 -14.97
CA ASP A 47 14.04 -6.93 -15.63
C ASP A 47 12.89 -6.83 -16.65
N GLU A 48 12.31 -7.95 -17.08
CA GLU A 48 11.12 -7.96 -17.96
C GLU A 48 9.80 -7.98 -17.17
N CYS A 49 9.87 -8.14 -15.84
CA CYS A 49 8.73 -8.20 -14.95
C CYS A 49 8.33 -6.82 -14.47
N ARG A 50 7.09 -6.43 -14.78
CA ARG A 50 6.42 -5.29 -14.16
C ARG A 50 5.87 -5.73 -12.80
N VAL A 51 6.33 -5.11 -11.72
CA VAL A 51 5.97 -5.49 -10.35
C VAL A 51 4.82 -4.63 -9.82
N LEU A 52 3.73 -5.30 -9.45
CA LEU A 52 2.58 -4.72 -8.80
C LEU A 52 2.58 -5.03 -7.31
N LEU A 53 2.28 -4.02 -6.50
CA LEU A 53 2.13 -4.15 -5.06
C LEU A 53 0.69 -3.81 -4.66
N SER A 54 0.04 -4.73 -3.95
CA SER A 54 -1.28 -4.50 -3.38
C SER A 54 -1.25 -4.64 -1.87
N PHE A 55 -1.86 -3.69 -1.17
CA PHE A 55 -2.08 -3.78 0.27
C PHE A 55 -3.38 -3.14 0.74
N THR A 56 -3.77 -3.42 1.98
CA THR A 56 -4.88 -2.78 2.69
C THR A 56 -4.38 -1.61 3.55
N GLY A 57 -5.26 -0.69 3.92
CA GLY A 57 -4.88 0.50 4.70
C GLY A 57 -4.43 0.19 6.13
N ASP A 58 -5.07 -0.76 6.80
CA ASP A 58 -4.80 -1.13 8.20
C ASP A 58 -3.33 -1.50 8.45
N ILE A 59 -2.71 -2.24 7.53
CA ILE A 59 -1.30 -2.62 7.68
C ILE A 59 -0.34 -1.44 7.54
N VAL A 60 -0.74 -0.31 6.96
CA VAL A 60 0.04 0.94 6.90
C VAL A 60 0.05 1.66 8.25
N ALA A 61 -0.96 1.43 9.11
CA ALA A 61 -0.93 1.89 10.49
C ALA A 61 0.17 1.20 11.31
N THR A 62 0.62 0.01 10.88
CA THR A 62 1.64 -0.82 11.56
C THR A 62 3.09 -0.49 11.14
N GLY A 63 4.05 -1.25 11.67
CA GLY A 63 5.45 -1.21 11.23
C GLY A 63 5.68 -1.63 9.76
N LEU A 64 4.74 -2.35 9.13
CA LEU A 64 4.86 -2.81 7.74
C LEU A 64 4.93 -1.65 6.72
N ARG A 65 4.44 -0.45 7.09
CA ARG A 65 4.66 0.79 6.31
C ARG A 65 6.11 0.97 5.88
N GLY A 66 7.06 0.67 6.78
CA GLY A 66 8.49 0.80 6.50
C GLY A 66 8.98 -0.16 5.41
N ILE A 67 8.37 -1.34 5.30
CA ILE A 67 8.68 -2.33 4.26
C ILE A 67 8.20 -1.81 2.91
N PHE A 68 6.93 -1.40 2.79
CA PHE A 68 6.38 -0.87 1.52
C PHE A 68 7.15 0.35 1.04
N LYS A 69 7.45 1.29 1.95
CA LYS A 69 8.32 2.43 1.67
C LYS A 69 9.66 2.00 1.09
N THR A 70 10.28 0.99 1.68
CA THR A 70 11.61 0.50 1.28
C THR A 70 11.58 -0.17 -0.09
N LEU A 71 10.54 -0.95 -0.39
CA LEU A 71 10.34 -1.55 -1.71
C LEU A 71 10.28 -0.48 -2.81
N VAL A 72 9.46 0.56 -2.59
CA VAL A 72 9.34 1.70 -3.51
C VAL A 72 10.66 2.47 -3.62
N LYS A 73 11.29 2.82 -2.49
CA LYS A 73 12.57 3.55 -2.44
C LYS A 73 13.68 2.85 -3.22
N ARG A 74 13.66 1.50 -3.26
CA ARG A 74 14.63 0.66 -3.96
C ARG A 74 14.25 0.35 -5.42
N ASN A 75 13.20 0.97 -5.97
CA ASN A 75 12.69 0.70 -7.32
C ASN A 75 12.32 -0.78 -7.55
N LEU A 76 11.75 -1.44 -6.54
CA LEU A 76 11.32 -2.84 -6.65
C LEU A 76 9.83 -2.99 -7.02
N VAL A 77 9.13 -1.87 -7.18
CA VAL A 77 7.68 -1.81 -7.42
C VAL A 77 7.43 -0.73 -8.45
N ASP A 78 6.58 -1.03 -9.43
CA ASP A 78 6.23 -0.11 -10.51
C ASP A 78 4.81 0.46 -10.34
N ILE A 79 3.90 -0.33 -9.76
CA ILE A 79 2.49 0.05 -9.58
C ILE A 79 2.03 -0.38 -8.19
N ILE A 80 1.34 0.52 -7.49
CA ILE A 80 0.69 0.26 -6.22
C ILE A 80 -0.82 0.39 -6.41
N ILE A 81 -1.57 -0.60 -5.92
CA ILE A 81 -3.03 -0.56 -5.86
C ILE A 81 -3.43 -0.78 -4.40
N SER A 82 -4.10 0.19 -3.79
CA SER A 82 -4.42 0.13 -2.35
C SER A 82 -5.79 0.75 -2.04
N THR A 83 -6.18 0.74 -0.77
CA THR A 83 -7.36 1.46 -0.28
C THR A 83 -6.99 2.86 0.21
N VAL A 84 -7.94 3.79 0.24
CA VAL A 84 -7.65 5.18 0.69
C VAL A 84 -7.19 5.25 2.15
N GLY A 85 -7.56 4.28 2.99
CA GLY A 85 -6.99 4.16 4.34
C GLY A 85 -5.46 4.07 4.36
N SER A 86 -4.83 3.60 3.27
CA SER A 86 -3.36 3.65 3.16
C SER A 86 -2.81 5.07 3.06
N LEU A 87 -3.52 5.99 2.38
CA LEU A 87 -3.15 7.42 2.37
C LEU A 87 -3.36 8.00 3.77
N ASP A 88 -4.50 7.69 4.40
CA ASP A 88 -4.84 8.20 5.73
C ASP A 88 -3.71 7.89 6.71
N HIS A 89 -3.30 6.63 6.81
CA HIS A 89 -2.26 6.21 7.75
C HIS A 89 -0.85 6.57 7.32
N ASP A 90 -0.54 6.56 6.01
CA ASP A 90 0.79 6.97 5.53
C ASP A 90 1.04 8.46 5.82
N LEU A 91 0.07 9.31 5.51
CA LEU A 91 0.17 10.75 5.69
C LEU A 91 0.07 11.15 7.16
N ALA A 92 -0.92 10.64 7.90
CA ALA A 92 -1.05 10.94 9.33
C ALA A 92 0.24 10.65 10.10
N ARG A 93 0.88 9.50 9.80
CA ARG A 93 2.14 9.08 10.43
C ARG A 93 3.39 9.81 9.93
N CYS A 94 3.28 10.72 8.96
CA CYS A 94 4.32 11.70 8.69
C CYS A 94 4.31 12.87 9.67
N TRP A 95 3.18 13.15 10.30
CA TRP A 95 3.00 14.35 11.11
C TRP A 95 2.76 14.06 12.58
N ARG A 96 2.13 12.92 12.90
CA ARG A 96 1.82 12.53 14.29
C ARG A 96 2.00 11.03 14.52
N PRO A 97 2.44 10.60 15.71
CA PRO A 97 2.68 9.20 16.02
C PRO A 97 1.39 8.42 16.30
N TYR A 98 1.47 7.10 16.09
CA TYR A 98 0.52 6.11 16.60
C TYR A 98 1.19 5.30 17.70
N TYR A 99 0.40 4.65 18.55
CA TYR A 99 0.89 3.97 19.74
C TYR A 99 0.47 2.50 19.77
N HIS A 100 1.28 1.67 20.41
CA HIS A 100 0.88 0.31 20.74
C HIS A 100 -0.36 0.36 21.64
N GLY A 101 -1.34 -0.46 21.31
CA GLY A 101 -2.57 -0.65 22.05
C GLY A 101 -2.86 -2.13 22.27
N ASP A 102 -4.14 -2.44 22.45
CA ASP A 102 -4.60 -3.78 22.79
C ASP A 102 -5.92 -4.10 22.06
N TYR A 103 -6.06 -5.32 21.57
CA TYR A 103 -7.26 -5.82 20.92
C TYR A 103 -8.47 -5.87 21.85
N ILE A 104 -8.25 -6.08 23.15
CA ILE A 104 -9.32 -6.23 24.15
C ILE A 104 -9.58 -4.95 24.97
N ALA A 105 -9.03 -3.82 24.53
CA ALA A 105 -9.28 -2.53 25.17
C ALA A 105 -10.77 -2.15 25.13
N ASN A 106 -11.25 -1.48 26.18
CA ASN A 106 -12.63 -1.00 26.25
C ASN A 106 -12.79 0.30 25.44
N ASP A 107 -13.64 0.28 24.42
CA ASP A 107 -13.82 1.41 23.50
C ASP A 107 -14.50 2.63 24.13
N GLU A 108 -15.33 2.46 25.16
CA GLU A 108 -15.94 3.60 25.89
C GLU A 108 -14.85 4.41 26.62
N LYS A 109 -13.92 3.72 27.29
CA LYS A 109 -12.77 4.38 27.94
C LYS A 109 -11.82 5.02 26.95
N LEU A 110 -11.60 4.39 25.79
CA LEU A 110 -10.78 4.96 24.72
C LEU A 110 -11.43 6.22 24.17
N LEU A 111 -12.76 6.23 24.02
CA LEU A 111 -13.51 7.39 23.58
C LEU A 111 -13.39 8.56 24.57
N GLU A 112 -13.49 8.29 25.88
CA GLU A 112 -13.26 9.27 26.95
C GLU A 112 -11.84 9.88 26.92
N GLN A 113 -10.87 9.14 26.38
CA GLN A 113 -9.48 9.55 26.23
C GLN A 113 -9.14 10.14 24.85
N ASP A 114 -10.16 10.33 23.99
CA ASP A 114 -9.98 10.78 22.61
C ASP A 114 -9.02 9.90 21.78
N LEU A 115 -9.12 8.59 21.96
CA LEU A 115 -8.38 7.58 21.21
C LEU A 115 -9.29 6.79 20.27
N HIS A 116 -8.90 6.68 19.01
CA HIS A 116 -9.37 5.64 18.11
C HIS A 116 -8.56 4.36 18.32
N ARG A 117 -9.17 3.21 18.01
CA ARG A 117 -8.51 1.91 18.01
C ARG A 117 -8.58 1.27 16.64
N LEU A 118 -7.42 0.80 16.16
CA LEU A 118 -7.28 0.01 14.94
C LEU A 118 -6.56 -1.29 15.33
N GLY A 119 -7.32 -2.36 15.56
CA GLY A 119 -6.77 -3.60 16.12
C GLY A 119 -6.13 -3.36 17.50
N ASN A 120 -4.81 -3.54 17.58
CA ASN A 120 -3.97 -3.24 18.75
C ASN A 120 -3.12 -1.97 18.56
N ILE A 121 -3.62 -1.00 17.80
CA ILE A 121 -2.99 0.31 17.63
C ILE A 121 -3.94 1.37 18.16
N PHE A 122 -3.44 2.21 19.05
CA PHE A 122 -4.15 3.40 19.52
C PHE A 122 -3.70 4.62 18.72
N ILE A 123 -4.70 5.38 18.27
CA ILE A 123 -4.53 6.54 17.41
C ILE A 123 -5.25 7.70 18.09
N PRO A 124 -4.54 8.70 18.65
CA PRO A 124 -5.20 9.92 19.11
C PRO A 124 -6.06 10.51 18.00
N LYS A 125 -7.28 10.98 18.31
CA LYS A 125 -8.15 11.61 17.31
C LYS A 125 -7.44 12.73 16.55
N THR A 126 -6.63 13.50 17.28
CA THR A 126 -5.78 14.55 16.74
C THR A 126 -4.74 14.00 15.75
N SER A 127 -4.24 12.77 15.93
CA SER A 127 -3.30 12.09 15.03
C SER A 127 -3.95 11.50 13.77
N TYR A 128 -5.26 11.68 13.54
CA TYR A 128 -5.93 11.15 12.37
C TYR A 128 -6.71 12.23 11.61
N GLY A 129 -7.98 12.47 11.96
CA GLY A 129 -8.86 13.33 11.19
C GLY A 129 -8.40 14.79 11.17
N GLU A 130 -8.03 15.34 12.33
CA GLU A 130 -7.65 16.76 12.44
C GLU A 130 -6.38 17.08 11.66
N ILE A 131 -5.32 16.26 11.82
CA ILE A 131 -4.07 16.51 11.11
C ILE A 131 -4.20 16.27 9.60
N LEU A 132 -5.05 15.32 9.18
CA LEU A 132 -5.33 15.12 7.76
C LEU A 132 -6.12 16.29 7.18
N GLU A 133 -7.12 16.82 7.88
CA GLU A 133 -7.82 18.03 7.45
C GLU A 133 -6.87 19.24 7.33
N GLU A 134 -6.06 19.47 8.37
CA GLU A 134 -5.08 20.56 8.44
C GLU A 134 -4.13 20.57 7.23
N LYS A 135 -3.75 19.39 6.73
CA LYS A 135 -2.76 19.25 5.64
C LYS A 135 -3.39 19.10 4.27
N ILE A 136 -4.48 18.33 4.15
CA ILE A 136 -5.12 18.03 2.86
C ILE A 136 -5.92 19.22 2.35
N ARG A 137 -6.62 19.94 3.23
CA ARG A 137 -7.48 21.04 2.77
C ARG A 137 -6.68 22.16 2.09
N PRO A 138 -5.59 22.72 2.68
CA PRO A 138 -4.77 23.70 1.98
C PRO A 138 -4.11 23.17 0.71
N PHE A 139 -3.77 21.88 0.68
CA PHE A 139 -3.24 21.22 -0.52
C PHE A 139 -4.27 21.25 -1.67
N LEU A 140 -5.54 20.93 -1.39
CA LEU A 140 -6.61 20.95 -2.39
C LEU A 140 -6.90 22.37 -2.88
N GLU A 141 -6.90 23.36 -1.99
CA GLU A 141 -7.01 24.78 -2.38
C GLU A 141 -5.86 25.17 -3.33
N GLY A 142 -4.62 24.77 -3.03
CA GLY A 142 -3.48 25.03 -3.92
C GLY A 142 -3.62 24.37 -5.30
N LEU A 143 -4.10 23.12 -5.37
CA LEU A 143 -4.41 22.48 -6.65
C LEU A 143 -5.50 23.22 -7.43
N TRP A 144 -6.50 23.74 -6.71
CA TRP A 144 -7.58 24.50 -7.30
C TRP A 144 -7.08 25.85 -7.87
N ASP A 145 -6.21 26.55 -7.15
CA ASP A 145 -5.60 27.80 -7.62
C ASP A 145 -4.73 27.58 -8.87
N GLU A 146 -4.09 26.41 -8.99
CA GLU A 146 -3.35 25.98 -10.17
C GLU A 146 -4.22 25.57 -11.37
N GLY A 147 -5.55 25.67 -11.25
CA GLY A 147 -6.48 25.29 -12.32
C GLY A 147 -6.72 23.79 -12.43
N ARG A 148 -6.27 22.97 -11.47
CA ARG A 148 -6.54 21.52 -11.50
C ARG A 148 -7.97 21.24 -11.05
N ARG A 149 -8.84 20.97 -12.02
CA ARG A 149 -10.27 20.68 -11.78
C ARG A 149 -10.57 19.18 -11.82
N VAL A 150 -9.93 18.45 -12.72
CA VAL A 150 -10.20 17.01 -12.92
C VAL A 150 -8.89 16.23 -12.81
N LEU A 151 -8.84 15.27 -11.88
CA LEU A 151 -7.66 14.45 -11.61
C LEU A 151 -8.06 12.97 -11.53
N SER A 152 -7.21 12.09 -12.00
CA SER A 152 -7.24 10.66 -11.66
C SER A 152 -6.71 10.43 -10.23
N THR A 153 -6.87 9.22 -9.68
CA THR A 153 -6.34 8.95 -8.34
C THR A 153 -4.82 8.84 -8.34
N TYR A 154 -4.21 8.34 -9.43
CA TYR A 154 -2.75 8.31 -9.54
C TYR A 154 -2.13 9.71 -9.66
N GLU A 155 -2.77 10.64 -10.39
CA GLU A 155 -2.32 12.03 -10.47
C GLU A 155 -2.42 12.70 -9.09
N LEU A 156 -3.54 12.50 -8.38
CA LEU A 156 -3.72 13.03 -7.03
C LEU A 156 -2.67 12.48 -6.06
N CYS A 157 -2.45 11.16 -6.04
CA CYS A 157 -1.47 10.52 -5.17
C CYS A 157 -0.05 11.01 -5.45
N LYS A 158 0.32 11.18 -6.74
CA LYS A 158 1.61 11.74 -7.13
C LYS A 158 1.78 13.17 -6.62
N LEU A 159 0.80 14.04 -6.84
CA LEU A 159 0.83 15.43 -6.38
C LEU A 159 0.92 15.53 -4.85
N ILE A 160 0.19 14.68 -4.12
CA ILE A 160 0.30 14.60 -2.66
C ILE A 160 1.73 14.21 -2.27
N GLY A 161 2.28 13.14 -2.87
CA GLY A 161 3.63 12.67 -2.60
C GLY A 161 4.71 13.73 -2.84
N GLU A 162 4.62 14.48 -3.94
CA GLU A 162 5.53 15.58 -4.29
C GLU A 162 5.51 16.71 -3.24
N ARG A 163 4.35 16.99 -2.64
CA ARG A 163 4.15 18.12 -1.71
C ARG A 163 4.21 17.75 -0.22
N THR A 164 4.12 16.47 0.13
CA THR A 164 4.11 16.00 1.53
C THR A 164 5.48 16.19 2.22
N ALA A 165 6.58 16.24 1.45
CA ALA A 165 7.95 16.46 1.94
C ALA A 165 8.37 15.57 3.13
N CYS A 166 7.89 14.32 3.17
CA CYS A 166 8.14 13.37 4.25
C CYS A 166 8.84 12.11 3.72
N GLU A 167 10.12 11.91 4.02
CA GLU A 167 10.86 10.72 3.56
C GLU A 167 10.39 9.40 4.17
N ASP A 168 9.53 9.45 5.18
CA ASP A 168 8.88 8.26 5.74
C ASP A 168 7.61 7.84 5.01
N SER A 169 7.11 8.66 4.07
CA SER A 169 5.90 8.38 3.31
C SER A 169 6.15 7.42 2.14
N ILE A 170 5.23 6.48 1.94
CA ILE A 170 5.15 5.65 0.74
C ILE A 170 4.87 6.53 -0.48
N LEU A 171 3.90 7.47 -0.37
CA LEU A 171 3.54 8.40 -1.45
C LEU A 171 4.71 9.32 -1.86
N TYR A 172 5.49 9.81 -0.91
CA TYR A 172 6.68 10.60 -1.21
C TYR A 172 7.66 9.83 -2.09
N TRP A 173 7.97 8.58 -1.72
CA TRP A 173 8.85 7.75 -2.54
C TRP A 173 8.20 7.33 -3.84
N ALA A 174 6.89 7.08 -3.87
CA ALA A 174 6.17 6.73 -5.08
C ALA A 174 6.26 7.87 -6.11
N ALA A 175 6.01 9.11 -5.69
CA ALA A 175 6.21 10.28 -6.54
C ALA A 175 7.66 10.44 -7.00
N LYS A 176 8.64 10.31 -6.08
CA LYS A 176 10.07 10.49 -6.39
C LYS A 176 10.62 9.40 -7.32
N LYS A 177 10.01 8.22 -7.36
CA LYS A 177 10.42 7.07 -8.16
C LYS A 177 9.51 6.81 -9.36
N ASP A 178 8.55 7.71 -9.60
CA ASP A 178 7.55 7.59 -10.67
C ASP A 178 6.74 6.29 -10.62
N VAL A 179 6.45 5.82 -9.40
CA VAL A 179 5.60 4.66 -9.15
C VAL A 179 4.15 5.11 -9.07
N SER A 180 3.30 4.54 -9.92
CA SER A 180 1.88 4.86 -9.95
C SER A 180 1.17 4.30 -8.72
N PHE A 181 0.41 5.14 -8.01
CA PHE A 181 -0.37 4.74 -6.83
C PHE A 181 -1.87 4.94 -7.10
N ILE A 182 -2.64 3.87 -7.14
CA ILE A 182 -4.04 3.89 -7.57
C ILE A 182 -4.97 3.50 -6.43
N LEU A 183 -6.11 4.20 -6.37
CA LEU A 183 -7.17 3.98 -5.39
C LEU A 183 -8.48 3.61 -6.08
N PRO A 184 -8.81 2.32 -6.21
CA PRO A 184 -10.08 1.91 -6.82
C PRO A 184 -11.32 2.43 -6.07
N GLY A 185 -11.18 2.70 -4.76
CA GLY A 185 -12.20 3.32 -3.91
C GLY A 185 -11.61 4.51 -3.15
N PRO A 186 -11.56 5.72 -3.74
CA PRO A 186 -10.82 6.85 -3.18
C PRO A 186 -11.58 7.63 -2.08
N LEU A 187 -12.86 7.31 -1.84
CA LEU A 187 -13.72 8.11 -0.95
C LEU A 187 -13.94 7.48 0.45
N ASP A 188 -13.58 6.21 0.64
CA ASP A 188 -13.84 5.45 1.88
C ASP A 188 -12.72 5.64 2.94
N GLY A 189 -12.51 6.88 3.39
CA GLY A 189 -11.44 7.24 4.31
C GLY A 189 -11.43 8.71 4.71
N SER A 190 -10.50 9.10 5.58
CA SER A 190 -10.40 10.47 6.07
C SER A 190 -9.94 11.43 4.97
N VAL A 191 -8.94 11.06 4.17
CA VAL A 191 -8.56 11.80 2.94
C VAL A 191 -9.75 11.84 1.98
N GLY A 192 -10.42 10.71 1.77
CA GLY A 192 -11.63 10.63 0.92
C GLY A 192 -12.74 11.58 1.37
N SER A 193 -12.93 11.73 2.68
CA SER A 193 -13.89 12.64 3.29
C SER A 193 -13.52 14.11 3.02
N GLN A 194 -12.23 14.46 3.09
CA GLN A 194 -11.75 15.79 2.73
C GLN A 194 -11.94 16.09 1.23
N LEU A 195 -11.73 15.11 0.34
CA LEU A 195 -12.04 15.26 -1.09
C LEU A 195 -13.52 15.53 -1.33
N TRP A 196 -14.40 14.79 -0.64
CA TRP A 196 -15.85 14.98 -0.73
C TRP A 196 -16.30 16.35 -0.18
N LEU A 197 -15.78 16.75 0.97
CA LEU A 197 -16.06 18.05 1.59
C LEU A 197 -15.61 19.20 0.67
N PHE A 198 -14.40 19.11 0.12
CA PHE A 198 -13.87 20.09 -0.81
C PHE A 198 -14.75 20.23 -2.06
N GLN A 199 -15.24 19.10 -2.60
CA GLN A 199 -16.17 19.11 -3.73
C GLN A 199 -17.51 19.80 -3.40
N GLN A 200 -17.91 19.89 -2.12
CA GLN A 200 -19.16 20.58 -1.76
C GLN A 200 -19.11 22.08 -2.05
N THR A 201 -17.95 22.71 -1.96
CA THR A 201 -17.74 24.12 -2.30
C THR A 201 -17.11 24.30 -3.68
N HIS A 202 -16.46 23.27 -4.23
CA HIS A 202 -15.78 23.29 -5.52
C HIS A 202 -16.38 22.24 -6.48
N LYS A 203 -17.56 22.52 -7.03
CA LYS A 203 -18.33 21.53 -7.81
C LYS A 203 -17.65 21.03 -9.08
N GLU A 204 -16.70 21.79 -9.62
CA GLU A 204 -15.89 21.40 -10.78
C GLU A 204 -14.73 20.45 -10.40
N PHE A 205 -14.39 20.34 -9.11
CA PHE A 205 -13.40 19.38 -8.64
C PHE A 205 -13.96 17.96 -8.79
N LYS A 206 -13.30 17.13 -9.60
CA LYS A 206 -13.75 15.77 -9.90
C LYS A 206 -12.58 14.80 -9.91
N LEU A 207 -12.85 13.58 -9.44
CA LEU A 207 -11.99 12.44 -9.67
C LEU A 207 -12.43 11.68 -10.92
N ASP A 208 -11.54 11.56 -11.89
CA ASP A 208 -11.77 10.80 -13.12
C ASP A 208 -11.14 9.41 -12.99
N LEU A 209 -11.96 8.45 -12.57
CA LEU A 209 -11.54 7.07 -12.39
C LEU A 209 -11.32 6.33 -13.72
N PHE A 210 -11.85 6.84 -14.85
CA PHE A 210 -11.64 6.23 -16.15
C PHE A 210 -10.19 6.36 -16.59
N LYS A 211 -9.53 7.48 -16.26
CA LYS A 211 -8.08 7.65 -16.46
C LYS A 211 -7.24 6.62 -15.70
N ASP A 212 -7.64 6.26 -14.48
CA ASP A 212 -6.96 5.18 -13.74
C ASP A 212 -7.09 3.84 -14.49
N GLN A 213 -8.29 3.55 -15.03
CA GLN A 213 -8.54 2.33 -15.78
C GLN A 213 -7.75 2.28 -17.10
N GLU A 214 -7.69 3.39 -17.84
CA GLU A 214 -6.92 3.48 -19.08
C GLU A 214 -5.42 3.27 -18.81
N MET A 215 -4.89 3.91 -17.76
CA MET A 215 -3.50 3.73 -17.37
C MET A 215 -3.20 2.28 -16.96
N LEU A 216 -4.03 1.66 -16.13
CA LEU A 216 -3.87 0.25 -15.74
C LEU A 216 -3.93 -0.69 -16.93
N SER A 217 -4.89 -0.47 -17.83
CA SER A 217 -5.00 -1.22 -19.08
C SER A 217 -3.68 -1.18 -19.85
N ASN A 218 -3.17 0.02 -20.14
CA ASN A 218 -1.96 0.19 -20.93
C ASN A 218 -0.76 -0.49 -20.26
N LEU A 219 -0.53 -0.25 -18.96
CA LEU A 219 0.62 -0.84 -18.26
C LEU A 219 0.57 -2.36 -18.21
N VAL A 220 -0.62 -2.96 -18.14
CA VAL A 220 -0.77 -4.42 -18.05
C VAL A 220 -0.68 -5.07 -19.44
N PHE A 221 -1.23 -4.46 -20.49
CA PHE A 221 -1.14 -5.00 -21.86
C PHE A 221 0.25 -4.81 -22.49
N GLU A 222 0.99 -3.78 -22.10
CA GLU A 222 2.36 -3.54 -22.57
C GLU A 222 3.41 -4.40 -21.83
N ALA A 223 3.08 -4.93 -20.65
CA ALA A 223 4.01 -5.70 -19.83
C ALA A 223 4.27 -7.10 -20.41
N LYS A 224 5.56 -7.41 -20.65
CA LYS A 224 6.01 -8.75 -21.03
C LYS A 224 5.68 -9.78 -19.97
N LYS A 225 6.05 -9.47 -18.72
CA LYS A 225 5.69 -10.23 -17.52
C LYS A 225 5.09 -9.32 -16.48
N THR A 226 4.20 -9.85 -15.66
CA THR A 226 3.73 -9.16 -14.45
C THR A 226 3.88 -10.03 -13.23
N GLY A 227 4.31 -9.40 -12.14
CA GLY A 227 4.48 -10.03 -10.84
C GLY A 227 3.69 -9.27 -9.79
N ALA A 228 3.19 -9.96 -8.76
CA ALA A 228 2.48 -9.31 -7.67
C ALA A 228 2.88 -9.77 -6.28
N LEU A 229 3.11 -8.79 -5.40
CA LEU A 229 3.05 -8.97 -3.95
C LEU A 229 1.72 -8.41 -3.44
N ILE A 230 0.89 -9.27 -2.87
CA ILE A 230 -0.45 -8.95 -2.38
C ILE A 230 -0.49 -9.20 -0.87
N VAL A 231 -0.66 -8.14 -0.07
CA VAL A 231 -0.76 -8.23 1.39
C VAL A 231 -2.17 -7.81 1.83
N GLY A 232 -2.96 -8.77 2.32
CA GLY A 232 -4.38 -8.62 2.59
C GLY A 232 -5.26 -8.96 1.40
N GLY A 233 -6.44 -8.32 1.33
CA GLY A 233 -7.49 -8.67 0.37
C GLY A 233 -8.34 -7.47 -0.06
N GLY A 234 -9.63 -7.72 -0.28
CA GLY A 234 -10.59 -6.67 -0.62
C GLY A 234 -10.36 -6.05 -2.01
N ILE A 235 -10.70 -4.77 -2.14
CA ILE A 235 -10.72 -4.07 -3.43
C ILE A 235 -9.32 -3.91 -4.03
N SER A 236 -8.27 -3.76 -3.23
CA SER A 236 -6.89 -3.62 -3.73
C SER A 236 -6.41 -4.90 -4.42
N LYS A 237 -6.58 -6.05 -3.75
CA LYS A 237 -6.31 -7.38 -4.33
C LYS A 237 -7.16 -7.61 -5.58
N HIS A 238 -8.48 -7.40 -5.48
CA HIS A 238 -9.40 -7.72 -6.56
C HIS A 238 -9.06 -6.90 -7.81
N HIS A 239 -8.81 -5.59 -7.66
CA HIS A 239 -8.51 -4.71 -8.78
C HIS A 239 -7.18 -5.06 -9.46
N LEU A 240 -6.14 -5.45 -8.69
CA LEU A 240 -4.88 -5.96 -9.23
C LEU A 240 -5.09 -7.23 -10.08
N LEU A 241 -5.79 -8.22 -9.54
CA LEU A 241 -6.03 -9.49 -10.24
C LEU A 241 -6.95 -9.32 -11.46
N TRP A 242 -7.95 -8.43 -11.35
CA TRP A 242 -8.90 -8.13 -12.42
C TRP A 242 -8.24 -7.60 -13.68
N TRP A 243 -7.18 -6.81 -13.56
CA TRP A 243 -6.44 -6.35 -14.72
C TRP A 243 -5.53 -7.45 -15.29
N ASN A 244 -4.86 -8.21 -14.43
CA ASN A 244 -3.93 -9.24 -14.87
C ASN A 244 -4.60 -10.46 -15.53
N GLN A 245 -5.89 -10.73 -15.29
CA GLN A 245 -6.59 -11.79 -16.03
C GLN A 245 -6.63 -11.54 -17.55
N PHE A 246 -6.62 -10.28 -18.01
CA PHE A 246 -6.68 -9.96 -19.44
C PHE A 246 -5.41 -10.34 -20.21
N ARG A 247 -4.30 -10.59 -19.51
CA ARG A 247 -3.04 -11.12 -20.07
C ARG A 247 -2.79 -12.59 -19.73
N GLY A 248 -3.81 -13.30 -19.21
CA GLY A 248 -3.70 -14.71 -18.82
C GLY A 248 -3.25 -14.96 -17.38
N GLY A 249 -3.11 -13.90 -16.56
CA GLY A 249 -2.75 -13.99 -15.15
C GLY A 249 -1.43 -13.28 -14.81
N LEU A 250 -0.93 -13.57 -13.61
CA LEU A 250 0.37 -13.13 -13.12
C LEU A 250 1.42 -14.21 -13.43
N ASP A 251 2.62 -13.81 -13.84
CA ASP A 251 3.77 -14.70 -14.01
C ASP A 251 4.40 -15.05 -12.66
N TYR A 252 4.41 -14.09 -11.73
CA TYR A 252 4.85 -14.26 -10.35
C TYR A 252 3.77 -13.79 -9.38
N ALA A 253 3.48 -14.57 -8.34
CA ALA A 253 2.46 -14.18 -7.37
C ALA A 253 2.81 -14.66 -5.95
N VAL A 254 2.84 -13.70 -5.02
CA VAL A 254 2.88 -13.96 -3.58
C VAL A 254 1.71 -13.26 -2.91
N GLN A 255 0.87 -14.03 -2.23
CA GLN A 255 -0.25 -13.51 -1.46
C GLN A 255 -0.10 -13.86 0.01
N ILE A 256 -0.18 -12.86 0.88
CA ILE A 256 -0.16 -12.98 2.34
C ILE A 256 -1.48 -12.39 2.85
N THR A 257 -2.39 -13.21 3.39
CA THR A 257 -3.71 -12.79 3.86
C THR A 257 -4.15 -13.56 5.10
#